data_AF-A0A7W1SQW7-F1
#
_entry.id   AF-A0A7W1SQW7-F1
#
_cell.length_a   1.000
_cell.length_b   1.000
_cell.length_c   1.000
_cell.angle_alpha   90.00
_cell.angle_beta   90.00
_cell.angle_gamma   90.00
#
_symmetry.space_group_name_H-M   'P 1'
#
loop_
_entity.id
_entity.type
_entity.pdbx_description
1 polymer ?
#
loop_
_entity_poly.entity_id
_entity_poly.type
_entity_poly.pdbx_seq_one_letter_code
_entity_poly.pdbx_strand_id
1 'polypeptide(L)'
;AKSLPLQFLSKHRDNLFQIEAMLFGQAGLLEKEFSDNYPKQLKQEYQVLKSKFSLQPIDTHTWKFMRLRPKNFPTIRIAQFAMLIHQSEHLFTKILEEKTIEGFYRLFKIDVSDYWANHFIFEKASKNQIKTLGKNSINNILINTVVPFLFVYGEQKGEELYKERAVEILEAIQGEQNFITKEWESIGVKNKSAFQSQALIELKNNYCDKKLCLNCAIGNQLMRN
;
A
#
# COMPACT_ATOMS: atom_id res chain seq x y z
N ALA A 1 -4.59 -4.95 10.56
CA ALA A 1 -4.58 -4.33 11.90
C ALA A 1 -5.35 -5.16 12.94
N LYS A 2 -6.58 -5.62 12.66
CA LYS A 2 -7.40 -6.36 13.64
C LYS A 2 -6.80 -7.70 14.08
N SER A 3 -6.14 -8.43 13.18
CA SER A 3 -5.56 -9.75 13.48
C SER A 3 -4.12 -9.71 13.99
N LEU A 4 -3.36 -8.67 13.69
CA LEU A 4 -1.96 -8.51 14.13
C LEU A 4 -1.71 -7.06 14.56
N PRO A 5 -1.67 -6.79 15.88
CA PRO A 5 -1.36 -5.47 16.42
C PRO A 5 0.04 -4.98 16.01
N LEU A 6 0.13 -3.72 15.57
CA LEU A 6 1.40 -3.11 15.17
C LEU A 6 2.43 -3.13 16.31
N GLN A 7 1.99 -3.01 17.55
CA GLN A 7 2.86 -3.01 18.72
C GLN A 7 3.68 -4.30 18.86
N PHE A 8 3.15 -5.45 18.42
CA PHE A 8 3.91 -6.71 18.40
C PHE A 8 5.00 -6.67 17.34
N LEU A 9 4.70 -6.14 16.16
CA LEU A 9 5.68 -5.96 15.09
C LEU A 9 6.79 -4.97 15.51
N SER A 10 6.42 -3.84 16.14
CA SER A 10 7.37 -2.85 16.63
C SER A 10 8.34 -3.40 17.68
N LYS A 11 7.89 -4.33 18.54
CA LYS A 11 8.75 -4.96 19.57
C LYS A 11 9.80 -5.92 18.99
N HIS A 12 9.59 -6.45 17.79
CA HIS A 12 10.52 -7.37 17.12
C HIS A 12 11.16 -6.73 15.89
N ARG A 13 11.13 -5.39 15.82
CA ARG A 13 11.54 -4.65 14.62
C ARG A 13 12.98 -4.91 14.23
N ASP A 14 13.86 -5.23 15.16
CA ASP A 14 15.29 -5.49 14.89
C ASP A 14 15.53 -6.91 14.33
N ASN A 15 14.49 -7.75 14.30
CA ASN A 15 14.55 -9.11 13.79
C ASN A 15 13.56 -9.30 12.64
N LEU A 16 14.02 -9.06 11.42
CA LEU A 16 13.22 -9.22 10.20
C LEU A 16 12.58 -10.61 10.10
N PHE A 17 13.30 -11.66 10.50
CA PHE A 17 12.80 -13.04 10.43
C PHE A 17 11.57 -13.24 11.32
N GLN A 18 11.55 -12.66 12.53
CA GLN A 18 10.36 -12.71 13.40
C GLN A 18 9.19 -11.90 12.86
N ILE A 19 9.46 -10.75 12.22
CA ILE A 19 8.43 -9.95 11.54
C ILE A 19 7.80 -10.74 10.39
N GLU A 20 8.63 -11.37 9.55
CA GLU A 20 8.18 -12.23 8.45
C GLU A 20 7.39 -13.42 8.99
N ALA A 21 7.86 -14.08 10.07
CA ALA A 21 7.15 -15.20 10.69
C ALA A 21 5.75 -14.79 11.16
N MET A 22 5.63 -13.65 11.85
CA MET A 22 4.32 -13.12 12.28
C MET A 22 3.42 -12.77 11.10
N LEU A 23 3.94 -12.10 10.07
CA LEU A 23 3.13 -11.64 8.94
C LEU A 23 2.68 -12.79 8.03
N PHE A 24 3.59 -13.69 7.65
CA PHE A 24 3.24 -14.86 6.83
C PHE A 24 2.37 -15.85 7.59
N GLY A 25 2.66 -16.04 8.88
CA GLY A 25 1.86 -16.87 9.76
C GLY A 25 0.44 -16.33 9.93
N GLN A 26 0.29 -15.05 10.24
CA GLN A 26 -1.03 -14.42 10.36
C GLN A 26 -1.78 -14.33 9.03
N ALA A 27 -1.07 -14.36 7.91
CA ALA A 27 -1.66 -14.47 6.57
C ALA A 27 -2.19 -15.89 6.26
N GLY A 28 -1.95 -16.89 7.12
CA GLY A 28 -2.30 -18.29 6.88
C GLY A 28 -1.39 -18.99 5.86
N LEU A 29 -0.27 -18.36 5.50
CA LEU A 29 0.63 -18.84 4.43
C LEU A 29 1.67 -19.86 4.91
N LEU A 30 1.69 -20.18 6.21
CA LEU A 30 2.64 -21.12 6.85
C LEU A 30 1.99 -22.43 7.33
N GLU A 31 0.74 -22.71 6.96
CA GLU A 31 0.00 -23.88 7.49
C GLU A 31 0.42 -25.21 6.86
N LYS A 32 0.87 -25.20 5.59
CA LYS A 32 1.32 -26.42 4.90
C LYS A 32 2.66 -26.94 5.40
N GLU A 33 2.99 -28.17 5.02
CA GLU A 33 4.35 -28.69 5.18
C GLU A 33 5.26 -28.14 4.09
N PHE A 34 6.49 -27.84 4.47
CA PHE A 34 7.50 -27.28 3.58
C PHE A 34 8.69 -28.24 3.49
N SER A 35 9.45 -28.13 2.40
CA SER A 35 10.71 -28.83 2.14
C SER A 35 11.90 -27.90 2.40
N ASP A 36 11.79 -26.64 1.96
CA ASP A 36 12.80 -25.59 2.16
C ASP A 36 13.00 -25.26 3.65
N ASN A 37 14.25 -24.97 4.03
CA ASN A 37 14.59 -24.62 5.42
C ASN A 37 13.94 -23.31 5.88
N TYR A 38 13.97 -22.25 5.06
CA TYR A 38 13.47 -20.94 5.44
C TYR A 38 11.98 -20.93 5.88
N PRO A 39 11.01 -21.43 5.08
CA PRO A 39 9.62 -21.48 5.51
C PRO A 39 9.36 -22.46 6.66
N LYS A 40 10.14 -23.54 6.80
CA LYS A 40 10.08 -24.42 7.99
C LYS A 40 10.42 -23.64 9.26
N GLN A 41 11.52 -22.88 9.22
CA GLN A 41 11.95 -22.07 10.36
C GLN A 41 10.91 -20.98 10.66
N LEU A 42 10.38 -20.29 9.63
CA LEU A 42 9.30 -19.30 9.82
C LEU A 42 8.07 -19.93 10.49
N LYS A 43 7.67 -21.14 10.07
CA LYS A 43 6.53 -21.86 10.66
C LYS A 43 6.79 -22.15 12.14
N GLN A 44 7.97 -22.67 12.48
CA GLN A 44 8.35 -22.96 13.87
C GLN A 44 8.34 -21.71 14.75
N GLU A 45 8.98 -20.64 14.29
CA GLU A 45 9.02 -19.36 15.00
C GLU A 45 7.61 -18.78 15.18
N TYR A 46 6.79 -18.85 14.13
CA TYR A 46 5.42 -18.38 14.19
C TYR A 46 4.58 -19.16 15.21
N GLN A 47 4.76 -20.47 15.39
CA GLN A 47 4.02 -21.23 16.42
C GLN A 47 4.32 -20.71 17.83
N VAL A 48 5.58 -20.35 18.10
CA VAL A 48 5.98 -19.75 19.38
C VAL A 48 5.32 -18.38 19.55
N LEU A 49 5.41 -17.51 18.54
CA LEU A 49 4.85 -16.15 18.60
C LEU A 49 3.31 -16.16 18.64
N LYS A 50 2.67 -17.08 17.92
CA LYS A 50 1.23 -17.30 17.93
C LYS A 50 0.74 -17.66 19.32
N SER A 51 1.43 -18.57 19.99
CA SER A 51 1.12 -18.96 21.38
C SER A 51 1.36 -17.79 22.35
N LYS A 52 2.52 -17.13 22.22
CA LYS A 52 2.92 -16.00 23.08
C LYS A 52 1.94 -14.82 23.02
N PHE A 53 1.38 -14.53 21.85
CA PHE A 53 0.50 -13.38 21.63
C PHE A 53 -0.96 -13.76 21.37
N SER A 54 -1.32 -15.04 21.54
CA SER A 54 -2.67 -15.56 21.26
C SER A 54 -3.20 -15.19 19.86
N LEU A 55 -2.32 -15.26 18.85
CA LEU A 55 -2.65 -14.84 17.48
C LEU A 55 -3.59 -15.83 16.81
N GLN A 56 -4.50 -15.31 16.01
CA GLN A 56 -5.44 -16.08 15.20
C GLN A 56 -5.22 -15.74 13.72
N PRO A 57 -4.69 -16.68 12.89
CA PRO A 57 -4.42 -16.41 11.49
C PRO A 57 -5.71 -16.19 10.73
N ILE A 58 -5.63 -15.38 9.67
CA ILE A 58 -6.74 -15.24 8.72
C ILE A 58 -6.74 -16.41 7.74
N ASP A 59 -7.88 -16.66 7.11
CA ASP A 59 -8.00 -17.68 6.08
C ASP A 59 -7.12 -17.34 4.86
N THR A 60 -6.29 -18.30 4.43
CA THR A 60 -5.44 -18.18 3.25
C THR A 60 -6.22 -17.91 1.97
N HIS A 61 -7.49 -18.30 1.87
CA HIS A 61 -8.33 -18.08 0.68
C HIS A 61 -8.63 -16.59 0.43
N THR A 62 -8.41 -15.73 1.43
CA THR A 62 -8.49 -14.28 1.27
C THR A 62 -7.43 -13.73 0.29
N TRP A 63 -6.31 -14.44 0.12
CA TRP A 63 -5.22 -14.05 -0.77
C TRP A 63 -5.45 -14.55 -2.20
N LYS A 64 -5.68 -13.62 -3.12
CA LYS A 64 -5.86 -13.92 -4.55
C LYS A 64 -4.53 -13.83 -5.27
N PHE A 65 -4.02 -14.97 -5.75
CA PHE A 65 -2.83 -15.02 -6.60
C PHE A 65 -3.15 -15.00 -8.10
N MET A 66 -4.33 -15.50 -8.49
CA MET A 66 -4.75 -15.53 -9.89
C MET A 66 -4.87 -14.12 -10.48
N ARG A 67 -4.47 -13.99 -11.75
CA ARG A 67 -4.46 -12.74 -12.54
C ARG A 67 -3.49 -11.65 -12.04
N LEU A 68 -2.67 -11.95 -11.04
CA LEU A 68 -1.57 -11.08 -10.63
C LEU A 68 -0.29 -11.41 -11.40
N ARG A 69 0.54 -10.38 -11.63
CA ARG A 69 1.93 -10.58 -12.04
C ARG A 69 2.75 -11.02 -10.82
N PRO A 70 3.79 -11.86 -10.97
CA PRO A 70 4.55 -12.39 -9.83
C PRO A 70 5.08 -11.34 -8.84
N LYS A 71 5.54 -10.18 -9.34
CA LYS A 71 6.00 -9.06 -8.48
C LYS A 71 4.92 -8.46 -7.58
N ASN A 72 3.64 -8.70 -7.90
CA ASN A 72 2.48 -8.22 -7.15
C ASN A 72 1.87 -9.30 -6.27
N PHE A 73 2.46 -10.50 -6.19
CA PHE A 73 1.90 -11.57 -5.38
C PHE A 73 1.87 -11.19 -3.89
N PRO A 74 0.83 -11.66 -3.15
CA PRO A 74 0.71 -11.46 -1.71
C PRO A 74 2.00 -11.74 -0.93
N THR A 75 2.70 -12.82 -1.27
CA THR A 75 3.98 -13.21 -0.67
C THR A 75 5.04 -12.11 -0.77
N ILE A 76 5.21 -11.53 -1.97
CA ILE A 76 6.15 -10.44 -2.20
C ILE A 76 5.70 -9.15 -1.49
N ARG A 77 4.40 -8.85 -1.52
CA ARG A 77 3.87 -7.66 -0.84
C ARG A 77 4.03 -7.74 0.68
N ILE A 78 3.86 -8.92 1.26
CA ILE A 78 4.09 -9.16 2.69
C ILE A 78 5.57 -9.06 3.03
N ALA A 79 6.47 -9.65 2.22
CA ALA A 79 7.92 -9.53 2.41
C ALA A 79 8.38 -8.05 2.36
N GLN A 80 7.89 -7.29 1.38
CA GLN A 80 8.12 -5.85 1.28
C GLN A 80 7.61 -5.14 2.54
N PHE A 81 6.40 -5.43 2.98
CA PHE A 81 5.85 -4.81 4.19
C PHE A 81 6.65 -5.16 5.46
N ALA A 82 7.14 -6.40 5.57
CA ALA A 82 8.04 -6.82 6.64
C ALA A 82 9.32 -5.96 6.66
N MET A 83 9.94 -5.77 5.49
CA MET A 83 11.13 -4.92 5.36
C MET A 83 10.83 -3.46 5.70
N LEU A 84 9.68 -2.93 5.28
CA LEU A 84 9.27 -1.57 5.63
C LEU A 84 9.23 -1.38 7.15
N ILE A 85 8.63 -2.32 7.88
CA ILE A 85 8.57 -2.26 9.34
C ILE A 85 9.97 -2.38 9.96
N HIS A 86 10.78 -3.31 9.45
CA HIS A 86 12.13 -3.55 9.93
C HIS A 86 13.01 -2.29 9.81
N GLN A 87 13.00 -1.65 8.63
CA GLN A 87 13.86 -0.49 8.33
C GLN A 87 13.32 0.83 8.86
N SER A 88 12.01 0.95 9.07
CA SER A 88 11.40 2.22 9.42
C SER A 88 11.33 2.43 10.92
N GLU A 89 12.36 3.08 11.46
CA GLU A 89 12.22 3.77 12.75
C GLU A 89 11.21 4.90 12.60
N HIS A 90 10.16 4.87 13.41
CA HIS A 90 9.11 5.90 13.45
C HIS A 90 8.60 6.29 12.06
N LEU A 91 8.19 5.30 11.23
CA LEU A 91 7.66 5.54 9.87
C LEU A 91 6.63 6.68 9.84
N PHE A 92 5.77 6.72 10.84
CA PHE A 92 4.77 7.76 11.04
C PHE A 92 5.38 9.16 11.11
N THR A 93 6.37 9.36 12.00
CA THR A 93 7.10 10.62 12.14
C THR A 93 7.79 11.00 10.83
N LYS A 94 8.44 10.03 10.17
CA LYS A 94 9.09 10.27 8.87
C LYS A 94 8.09 10.74 7.79
N ILE A 95 6.89 10.16 7.75
CA ILE A 95 5.82 10.60 6.84
C ILE A 95 5.37 12.03 7.19
N LEU A 96 5.20 12.33 8.47
CA LEU A 96 4.84 13.68 8.92
C LEU A 96 5.93 14.71 8.62
N GLU A 97 7.20 14.34 8.62
CA GLU A 97 8.32 15.26 8.38
C GLU A 97 8.70 15.41 6.90
N GLU A 98 8.37 14.42 6.05
CA GLU A 98 8.76 14.40 4.65
C GLU A 98 7.98 15.41 3.78
N LYS A 99 8.70 16.35 3.16
CA LYS A 99 8.11 17.46 2.40
C LYS A 99 8.16 17.27 0.89
N THR A 100 8.90 16.28 0.40
CA THR A 100 9.18 16.12 -1.02
C THR A 100 8.72 14.76 -1.54
N ILE A 101 8.24 14.74 -2.78
CA ILE A 101 7.83 13.50 -3.44
C ILE A 101 9.03 12.55 -3.62
N GLU A 102 10.22 13.07 -3.88
CA GLU A 102 11.47 12.31 -3.98
C GLU A 102 11.82 11.65 -2.64
N GLY A 103 11.59 12.36 -1.53
CA GLY A 103 11.81 11.81 -0.21
C GLY A 103 10.85 10.68 0.15
N PHE A 104 9.59 10.78 -0.25
CA PHE A 104 8.67 9.65 -0.19
C PHE A 104 9.14 8.45 -1.04
N TYR A 105 9.65 8.69 -2.25
CA TYR A 105 10.22 7.61 -3.06
C TYR A 105 11.41 6.94 -2.39
N ARG A 106 12.26 7.69 -1.68
CA ARG A 106 13.36 7.12 -0.89
C ARG A 106 12.83 6.35 0.32
N LEU A 107 11.85 6.88 1.03
CA LEU A 107 11.26 6.26 2.23
C LEU A 107 10.64 4.89 1.92
N PHE A 108 9.96 4.77 0.77
CA PHE A 108 9.36 3.50 0.33
C PHE A 108 10.28 2.66 -0.57
N LYS A 109 11.55 3.03 -0.74
CA LYS A 109 12.54 2.23 -1.47
C LYS A 109 13.09 1.14 -0.58
N ILE A 110 12.32 0.07 -0.46
CA ILE A 110 12.62 -1.12 0.32
C ILE A 110 12.94 -2.32 -0.58
N ASP A 111 13.82 -3.21 -0.11
CA ASP A 111 14.07 -4.50 -0.74
C ASP A 111 13.37 -5.63 0.03
N VAL A 112 13.59 -6.88 -0.39
CA VAL A 112 13.10 -8.08 0.30
C VAL A 112 14.26 -8.87 0.91
N SER A 113 13.99 -9.81 1.82
CA SER A 113 15.02 -10.71 2.35
C SER A 113 15.56 -11.66 1.27
N ASP A 114 16.74 -12.25 1.51
CA ASP A 114 17.47 -13.05 0.53
C ASP A 114 16.64 -14.20 -0.08
N TYR A 115 15.82 -14.88 0.73
CA TYR A 115 14.93 -15.93 0.23
C TYR A 115 14.00 -15.41 -0.86
N TRP A 116 13.45 -14.22 -0.66
CA TRP A 116 12.55 -13.60 -1.61
C TRP A 116 13.27 -13.02 -2.82
N ALA A 117 14.60 -12.87 -2.84
CA ALA A 117 15.31 -12.41 -4.04
C ALA A 117 15.11 -13.39 -5.22
N ASN A 118 15.11 -14.69 -4.93
CA ASN A 118 14.91 -15.76 -5.93
C ASN A 118 13.58 -16.54 -5.78
N HIS A 119 12.67 -16.16 -4.88
CA HIS A 119 11.33 -16.78 -4.79
C HIS A 119 10.20 -15.78 -5.00
N PHE A 120 9.15 -16.15 -5.74
CA PHE A 120 7.89 -15.37 -5.80
C PHE A 120 6.83 -15.97 -4.89
N ILE A 121 6.87 -17.28 -4.69
CA ILE A 121 6.05 -18.04 -3.75
C ILE A 121 6.99 -19.04 -3.06
N PHE A 122 6.64 -19.49 -1.86
CA PHE A 122 7.43 -20.49 -1.15
C PHE A 122 7.68 -21.75 -2.00
N GLU A 123 8.89 -22.32 -1.88
CA GLU A 123 9.37 -23.55 -2.51
C GLU A 123 9.51 -23.50 -4.05
N LYS A 124 9.16 -22.38 -4.68
CA LYS A 124 9.31 -22.20 -6.13
C LYS A 124 10.41 -21.22 -6.45
N ALA A 125 11.61 -21.76 -6.65
CA ALA A 125 12.75 -21.01 -7.11
C ALA A 125 12.48 -20.34 -8.47
N SER A 126 13.09 -19.18 -8.65
CA SER A 126 13.03 -18.35 -9.84
C SER A 126 14.37 -17.67 -10.04
N LYS A 127 14.58 -17.05 -11.20
CA LYS A 127 15.78 -16.22 -11.42
C LYS A 127 15.82 -15.10 -10.39
N ASN A 128 17.02 -14.81 -9.89
CA ASN A 128 17.22 -13.69 -8.99
C ASN A 128 16.76 -12.38 -9.65
N GLN A 129 15.93 -11.61 -8.95
CA GLN A 129 15.36 -10.37 -9.46
C GLN A 129 15.13 -9.38 -8.31
N ILE A 130 15.43 -8.11 -8.60
CA ILE A 130 15.08 -6.99 -7.72
C ILE A 130 13.55 -6.94 -7.56
N LYS A 131 13.11 -6.99 -6.31
CA LYS A 131 11.69 -7.00 -5.90
C LYS A 131 11.36 -5.78 -5.05
N THR A 132 11.86 -4.62 -5.45
CA THR A 132 11.56 -3.33 -4.85
C THR A 132 10.19 -2.79 -5.30
N LEU A 133 9.65 -1.83 -4.57
CA LEU A 133 8.46 -1.09 -4.99
C LEU A 133 8.80 -0.20 -6.18
N GLY A 134 8.09 -0.40 -7.31
CA GLY A 134 8.17 0.51 -8.45
C GLY A 134 7.46 1.83 -8.17
N LYS A 135 7.84 2.90 -8.89
CA LYS A 135 7.27 4.26 -8.74
C LYS A 135 5.74 4.26 -8.69
N ASN A 136 5.07 3.55 -9.60
CA ASN A 136 3.61 3.48 -9.62
C ASN A 136 3.01 2.78 -8.37
N SER A 137 3.71 1.79 -7.80
CA SER A 137 3.25 1.18 -6.53
C SER A 137 3.38 2.16 -5.38
N ILE A 138 4.46 2.95 -5.34
CA ILE A 138 4.64 3.99 -4.33
C ILE A 138 3.58 5.08 -4.51
N ASN A 139 3.34 5.56 -5.73
CA ASN A 139 2.25 6.51 -6.03
C ASN A 139 0.90 6.01 -5.51
N ASN A 140 0.57 4.74 -5.74
CA ASN A 140 -0.68 4.17 -5.23
C ASN A 140 -0.77 4.18 -3.70
N ILE A 141 0.34 3.91 -3.00
CA ILE A 141 0.40 4.03 -1.53
C ILE A 141 0.23 5.48 -1.10
N LEU A 142 0.87 6.42 -1.80
CA LEU A 142 0.77 7.84 -1.49
C LEU A 142 -0.68 8.34 -1.64
N ILE A 143 -1.29 8.08 -2.80
CA ILE A 143 -2.66 8.51 -3.12
C ILE A 143 -3.68 7.86 -2.17
N ASN A 144 -3.60 6.55 -1.94
CA ASN A 144 -4.65 5.82 -1.22
C ASN A 144 -4.42 5.74 0.29
N THR A 145 -3.21 6.03 0.78
CA THR A 145 -2.87 5.83 2.20
C THR A 145 -2.26 7.08 2.82
N VAL A 146 -1.17 7.62 2.26
CA VAL A 146 -0.45 8.74 2.90
C VAL A 146 -1.25 10.04 2.82
N VAL A 147 -1.81 10.36 1.65
CA VAL A 147 -2.58 11.59 1.43
C VAL A 147 -3.83 11.64 2.31
N PRO A 148 -4.73 10.62 2.32
CA PRO A 148 -5.90 10.62 3.21
C PRO A 148 -5.50 10.69 4.68
N PHE A 149 -4.43 9.98 5.06
CA PHE A 149 -3.90 10.00 6.41
C PHE A 149 -3.42 11.41 6.82
N LEU A 150 -2.59 12.06 6.00
CA LEU A 150 -2.08 13.41 6.27
C LEU A 150 -3.21 14.43 6.38
N PHE A 151 -4.19 14.33 5.48
CA PHE A 151 -5.33 15.24 5.48
C PHE A 151 -6.15 15.13 6.77
N VAL A 152 -6.53 13.91 7.16
CA VAL A 152 -7.26 13.65 8.42
C VAL A 152 -6.43 14.03 9.64
N TYR A 153 -5.11 13.77 9.62
CA TYR A 153 -4.22 14.17 10.71
C TYR A 153 -4.21 15.69 10.89
N GLY A 154 -4.07 16.46 9.80
CA GLY A 154 -4.14 17.92 9.83
C GLY A 154 -5.49 18.43 10.32
N GLU A 155 -6.59 17.85 9.85
CA GLU A 155 -7.94 18.19 10.30
C GLU A 155 -8.12 17.96 11.82
N GLN A 156 -7.72 16.79 12.32
CA GLN A 156 -7.84 16.44 13.74
C GLN A 156 -6.95 17.30 14.66
N LYS A 157 -5.80 17.77 14.15
CA LYS A 157 -4.88 18.62 14.90
C LYS A 157 -5.17 20.12 14.73
N GLY A 158 -6.04 20.50 13.81
CA GLY A 158 -6.24 21.90 13.42
C GLY A 158 -5.01 22.50 12.74
N GLU A 159 -4.19 21.67 12.10
CA GLU A 159 -2.93 22.05 11.46
C GLU A 159 -3.09 22.03 9.93
N GLU A 160 -3.38 23.19 9.33
CA GLU A 160 -3.64 23.33 7.89
C GLU A 160 -2.49 22.85 7.02
N LEU A 161 -1.25 23.03 7.50
CA LEU A 161 -0.02 22.62 6.82
C LEU A 161 -0.05 21.18 6.32
N TYR A 162 -0.62 20.23 7.08
CA TYR A 162 -0.68 18.83 6.63
C TYR A 162 -1.74 18.59 5.55
N LYS A 163 -2.82 19.37 5.56
CA LYS A 163 -3.85 19.31 4.51
C LYS A 163 -3.31 19.88 3.20
N GLU A 164 -2.62 21.02 3.26
CA GLU A 164 -1.93 21.60 2.11
C GLU A 164 -0.90 20.62 1.52
N ARG A 165 -0.05 20.02 2.36
CA ARG A 165 0.92 19.01 1.92
C ARG A 165 0.27 17.78 1.29
N ALA A 166 -0.88 17.35 1.80
CA ALA A 166 -1.62 16.24 1.18
C ALA A 166 -2.04 16.59 -0.26
N VAL A 167 -2.45 17.83 -0.51
CA VAL A 167 -2.76 18.35 -1.86
C VAL A 167 -1.49 18.45 -2.71
N GLU A 168 -0.40 19.01 -2.18
CA GLU A 168 0.89 19.13 -2.89
C GLU A 168 1.41 17.77 -3.37
N ILE A 169 1.28 16.73 -2.54
CA ILE A 169 1.64 15.35 -2.91
C ILE A 169 0.81 14.89 -4.12
N LEU A 170 -0.50 15.14 -4.13
CA LEU A 170 -1.37 14.76 -5.24
C LEU A 170 -1.04 15.55 -6.52
N GLU A 171 -0.67 16.82 -6.39
CA GLU A 171 -0.27 17.65 -7.54
C GLU A 171 1.07 17.20 -8.14
N ALA A 172 2.00 16.74 -7.31
CA ALA A 172 3.32 16.26 -7.74
C ALA A 172 3.31 14.88 -8.41
N ILE A 173 2.27 14.06 -8.18
CA ILE A 173 2.14 12.74 -8.79
C ILE A 173 1.46 12.87 -10.16
N GLN A 174 1.97 12.17 -11.17
CA GLN A 174 1.36 12.13 -12.50
C GLN A 174 -0.07 11.56 -12.45
N GLY A 175 -0.97 12.15 -13.24
CA GLY A 175 -2.37 11.73 -13.35
C GLY A 175 -2.54 10.23 -13.63
N GLU A 176 -3.44 9.60 -12.87
CA GLU A 176 -3.71 8.17 -13.00
C GLU A 176 -4.36 7.86 -14.35
N GLN A 177 -4.01 6.70 -14.89
CA GLN A 177 -4.46 6.26 -16.21
C GLN A 177 -5.41 5.08 -16.06
N ASN A 178 -6.71 5.36 -16.21
CA ASN A 178 -7.78 4.35 -16.14
C ASN A 178 -8.87 4.68 -17.18
N PHE A 179 -9.93 3.87 -17.24
CA PHE A 179 -10.96 4.07 -18.26
C PHE A 179 -11.70 5.41 -18.07
N ILE A 180 -11.93 5.84 -16.82
CA ILE A 180 -12.61 7.11 -16.50
C ILE A 180 -11.77 8.29 -16.96
N THR A 181 -10.48 8.32 -16.61
CA THR A 181 -9.62 9.45 -16.99
C THR A 181 -9.41 9.51 -18.51
N LYS A 182 -9.39 8.38 -19.21
CA LYS A 182 -9.37 8.34 -20.68
C LYS A 182 -10.65 8.89 -21.32
N GLU A 183 -11.82 8.61 -20.74
CA GLU A 183 -13.08 9.20 -21.22
C GLU A 183 -13.06 10.73 -21.08
N TRP A 184 -12.58 11.25 -19.95
CA TRP A 184 -12.41 12.69 -19.75
C TRP A 184 -11.41 13.32 -20.72
N GLU A 185 -10.26 12.67 -20.93
CA GLU A 185 -9.27 13.11 -21.91
C GLU A 185 -9.83 13.13 -23.34
N SER A 186 -10.71 12.18 -23.70
CA SER A 186 -11.33 12.10 -25.03
C SER A 186 -12.22 13.31 -25.38
N ILE A 187 -12.75 14.00 -24.36
CA ILE A 187 -13.55 15.22 -24.52
C ILE A 187 -12.73 16.50 -24.22
N GLY A 188 -11.41 16.38 -24.13
CA GLY A 188 -10.49 17.51 -23.99
C GLY A 188 -10.15 17.93 -22.56
N VAL A 189 -10.62 17.20 -21.54
CA VAL A 189 -10.27 17.48 -20.13
C VAL A 189 -8.89 16.92 -19.81
N LYS A 190 -7.97 17.77 -19.38
CA LYS A 190 -6.58 17.38 -19.12
C LYS A 190 -6.46 16.67 -17.77
N ASN A 191 -5.75 15.55 -17.75
CA ASN A 191 -5.42 14.78 -16.54
C ASN A 191 -3.88 14.77 -16.32
N LYS A 192 -3.37 15.85 -15.72
CA LYS A 192 -1.93 16.06 -15.55
C LYS A 192 -1.40 15.51 -14.22
N SER A 193 -2.19 15.55 -13.17
CA SER A 193 -1.78 15.17 -11.81
C SER A 193 -2.77 14.23 -11.14
N ALA A 194 -2.33 13.53 -10.08
CA ALA A 194 -3.19 12.66 -9.29
C ALA A 194 -4.32 13.45 -8.62
N PHE A 195 -4.08 14.73 -8.29
CA PHE A 195 -5.13 15.64 -7.82
C PHE A 195 -6.28 15.72 -8.82
N GLN A 196 -5.95 15.90 -10.11
CA GLN A 196 -6.95 15.96 -11.19
C GLN A 196 -7.60 14.60 -11.43
N SER A 197 -6.83 13.50 -11.50
CA SER A 197 -7.44 12.18 -11.70
C SER A 197 -8.41 11.83 -10.58
N GLN A 198 -8.03 12.05 -9.32
CA GLN A 198 -8.89 11.77 -8.17
C GLN A 198 -10.18 12.61 -8.21
N ALA A 199 -10.09 13.90 -8.54
CA ALA A 199 -11.27 14.75 -8.70
C ALA A 199 -12.19 14.27 -9.84
N LEU A 200 -11.63 13.86 -10.97
CA LEU A 200 -12.40 13.35 -12.12
C LEU A 200 -13.06 11.99 -11.84
N ILE A 201 -12.37 11.13 -11.10
CA ILE A 201 -12.90 9.83 -10.66
C ILE A 201 -14.05 10.04 -9.69
N GLU A 202 -13.88 10.94 -8.71
CA GLU A 202 -14.91 11.29 -7.73
C GLU A 202 -16.14 11.90 -8.41
N LEU A 203 -15.92 12.86 -9.32
CA LEU A 203 -16.97 13.47 -10.12
C LEU A 203 -17.77 12.43 -10.92
N LYS A 204 -17.08 11.51 -11.60
CA LYS A 204 -17.72 10.46 -12.39
C LYS A 204 -18.57 9.54 -11.51
N ASN A 205 -17.95 8.95 -10.48
CA ASN A 205 -18.57 7.90 -9.67
C ASN A 205 -19.67 8.44 -8.74
N ASN A 206 -19.48 9.63 -8.16
CA ASN A 206 -20.37 10.16 -7.14
C ASN A 206 -21.36 11.22 -7.65
N TYR A 207 -21.18 11.76 -8.86
CA TYR A 207 -22.13 12.69 -9.48
C TYR A 207 -22.66 12.20 -10.82
N CYS A 208 -21.80 12.02 -11.82
CA CYS A 208 -22.24 11.74 -13.20
C CYS A 208 -23.03 10.44 -13.31
N ASP A 209 -22.49 9.34 -12.76
CA ASP A 209 -23.15 8.02 -12.82
C ASP A 209 -24.46 7.98 -12.02
N LYS A 210 -24.57 8.83 -10.99
CA LYS A 210 -25.77 9.01 -10.18
C LYS A 210 -26.72 10.08 -10.73
N LYS A 211 -26.38 10.72 -11.86
CA LYS A 211 -27.15 11.80 -12.50
C LYS A 211 -27.42 13.01 -11.58
N LEU A 212 -26.51 13.31 -10.65
CA LEU A 212 -26.64 14.42 -9.70
C LEU A 212 -26.17 15.76 -10.29
N CYS A 213 -26.59 16.08 -11.52
CA CYS A 213 -26.12 17.26 -12.25
C CYS A 213 -26.44 18.58 -11.51
N LEU A 214 -27.58 18.64 -10.82
CA LEU A 214 -28.00 19.79 -10.00
C LEU A 214 -27.16 19.98 -8.72
N ASN A 215 -26.41 18.98 -8.31
CA ASN A 215 -25.48 19.06 -7.17
C ASN A 215 -24.03 19.22 -7.62
N CYS A 216 -23.76 19.12 -8.92
CA CYS A 216 -22.44 19.25 -9.51
C CYS A 216 -22.20 20.69 -9.96
N ALA A 217 -21.03 21.28 -9.64
CA ALA A 217 -20.68 22.63 -10.09
C ALA A 217 -20.70 22.77 -11.63
N ILE A 218 -20.16 21.77 -12.35
CA ILE A 218 -20.14 21.75 -13.82
C ILE A 218 -21.56 21.59 -14.37
N GLY A 219 -22.34 20.65 -13.82
CA GLY A 219 -23.73 20.41 -14.25
C GLY A 219 -24.61 21.65 -14.04
N ASN A 220 -24.50 22.29 -12.88
CA ASN A 220 -25.20 23.54 -12.58
C ASN A 220 -24.83 24.67 -13.53
N GLN A 221 -23.55 24.78 -13.92
CA GLN A 221 -23.13 25.78 -14.89
C GLN A 221 -23.71 25.51 -16.29
N LEU A 222 -23.77 24.25 -16.71
CA LEU A 222 -24.32 23.86 -18.02
C LEU A 222 -25.85 24.05 -18.13
N MET A 223 -26.59 23.85 -17.04
CA MET A 223 -28.06 23.97 -17.03
C MET A 223 -28.59 25.39 -16.78
N ARG A 224 -27.71 26.36 -16.48
CA ARG A 224 -28.08 27.77 -16.31
C ARG A 224 -28.20 28.53 -17.63
N ASN A 225 -28.07 27.85 -18.77
CA ASN A 225 -28.28 28.37 -20.11
C ASN A 225 -29.61 27.88 -20.68
#